data_AF-A0A7C3QJI1-F1
#
_entry.id   AF-A0A7C3QJI1-F1
#
_cell.length_a   1.000
_cell.length_b   1.000
_cell.length_c   1.000
_cell.angle_alpha   90.00
_cell.angle_beta   90.00
_cell.angle_gamma   90.00
#
_symmetry.space_group_name_H-M   'P 1'
#
loop_
_entity.id
_entity.type
_entity.pdbx_description
1 polymer ?
#
loop_
_entity_poly.entity_id
_entity_poly.type
_entity_poly.pdbx_seq_one_letter_code
_entity_poly.pdbx_strand_id
1 'polypeptide(L)'
;MINSEQKGKHIFTGAVILLLLFIAAGIWSIQALVRYERQRDLNTWQITLNVMADNRAAQLRQWAGAQFAKLNELAANGSLQLYTQNLLRRPKTTSGMEPAQLSYLRNLIRVTAERDGFADNSQTGPLVPANIAFEANAGLSLIGPGAAVITTTRGMPALNNGLRQAVTKVIKSGRQRLYGVFKSNGGHVLVGFLTPVFALQMPSGGKQVIAVLVGLKNAAESLFPLLTSGSVVTHSDEALLIRRNGDLVTYVSPLADGTPPLER
;
A
#
# COMPACT_ATOMS: atom_id res chain seq x y z
N MET A 1 -0.44 -65.43 66.82
CA MET A 1 -0.13 -63.98 66.82
C MET A 1 0.66 -63.60 65.55
N ILE A 2 0.09 -63.74 64.35
CA ILE A 2 0.78 -63.38 63.08
C ILE A 2 -0.05 -62.39 62.21
N ASN A 3 -1.29 -62.08 62.60
CA ASN A 3 -2.24 -61.36 61.72
C ASN A 3 -2.27 -59.82 61.87
N SER A 4 -1.49 -59.24 62.80
CA SER A 4 -1.50 -57.79 63.05
C SER A 4 -0.43 -57.01 62.27
N GLU A 5 0.74 -57.58 61.99
CA GLU A 5 1.80 -56.90 61.23
C GLU A 5 1.49 -56.81 59.73
N GLN A 6 0.85 -57.83 59.14
CA GLN A 6 0.45 -57.77 57.71
C GLN A 6 -0.63 -56.71 57.47
N LYS A 7 -1.58 -56.54 58.39
CA LYS A 7 -2.67 -55.55 58.27
C LYS A 7 -2.13 -54.11 58.23
N GLY A 8 -1.11 -53.79 59.03
CA GLY A 8 -0.47 -52.47 59.04
C GLY A 8 0.28 -52.15 57.74
N LYS A 9 0.96 -53.14 57.14
CA LYS A 9 1.63 -52.98 55.84
C LYS A 9 0.65 -52.69 54.71
N HIS A 10 -0.50 -53.39 54.67
CA HIS A 10 -1.52 -53.15 53.65
C HIS A 10 -2.16 -51.75 53.74
N ILE A 11 -2.38 -51.24 54.96
CA ILE A 11 -2.92 -49.89 55.19
C ILE A 11 -1.89 -48.83 54.75
N PHE A 12 -0.60 -49.02 55.09
CA PHE A 12 0.45 -48.10 54.67
C PHE A 12 0.64 -48.07 53.15
N THR A 13 0.65 -49.23 52.48
CA THR A 13 0.71 -49.28 51.01
C THR A 13 -0.52 -48.62 50.36
N GLY A 14 -1.70 -48.79 50.95
CA GLY A 14 -2.92 -48.13 50.46
C GLY A 14 -2.83 -46.60 50.56
N ALA A 15 -2.32 -46.08 51.67
CA ALA A 15 -2.14 -44.64 51.87
C ALA A 15 -1.12 -44.04 50.89
N VAL A 16 0.00 -44.72 50.65
CA VAL A 16 1.02 -44.27 49.69
C VAL A 16 0.48 -44.26 48.26
N ILE A 17 -0.28 -45.29 47.86
CA ILE A 17 -0.91 -45.33 46.53
C ILE A 17 -1.92 -44.19 46.35
N LEU A 18 -2.72 -43.91 47.37
CA LEU A 18 -3.72 -42.84 47.33
C LEU A 18 -3.07 -41.46 47.23
N LEU A 19 -1.97 -41.23 47.95
CA LEU A 19 -1.15 -40.02 47.82
C LEU A 19 -0.58 -39.87 46.40
N LEU A 20 -0.01 -40.94 45.84
CA LEU A 20 0.54 -40.91 44.48
C LEU A 20 -0.54 -40.63 43.43
N LEU A 21 -1.73 -41.21 43.57
CA LEU A 21 -2.87 -40.92 42.69
C LEU A 21 -3.31 -39.46 42.81
N PHE A 22 -3.35 -38.91 44.03
CA PHE A 22 -3.69 -37.52 44.24
C PHE A 22 -2.67 -36.57 43.60
N ILE A 23 -1.37 -36.86 43.75
CA ILE A 23 -0.29 -36.12 43.10
C ILE A 23 -0.41 -36.22 41.57
N ALA A 24 -0.63 -37.42 41.03
CA ALA A 24 -0.80 -37.62 39.59
C ALA A 24 -2.03 -36.86 39.04
N ALA A 25 -3.15 -36.86 39.77
CA ALA A 25 -4.35 -36.12 39.43
C ALA A 25 -4.14 -34.60 39.48
N GLY A 26 -3.36 -34.12 40.46
CA GLY A 26 -2.96 -32.71 40.57
C GLY A 26 -2.11 -32.27 39.38
N ILE A 27 -1.06 -33.04 39.05
CA ILE A 27 -0.19 -32.77 37.90
C ILE A 27 -1.00 -32.80 36.59
N TRP A 28 -1.88 -33.79 36.43
CA TRP A 28 -2.75 -33.89 35.26
C TRP A 28 -3.69 -32.68 35.15
N SER A 29 -4.32 -32.27 36.25
CA SER A 29 -5.19 -31.09 36.30
C SER A 29 -4.46 -29.81 35.92
N ILE A 30 -3.22 -29.60 36.41
CA ILE A 30 -2.40 -28.44 36.06
C ILE A 30 -2.10 -28.45 34.55
N GLN A 31 -1.70 -29.60 33.99
CA GLN A 31 -1.43 -29.70 32.57
C GLN A 31 -2.69 -29.46 31.71
N ALA A 32 -3.85 -29.97 32.15
CA ALA A 32 -5.12 -29.75 31.48
C ALA A 32 -5.50 -28.26 31.47
N LEU A 33 -5.34 -27.58 32.61
CA LEU A 33 -5.59 -26.14 32.74
C LEU A 33 -4.67 -25.32 31.85
N VAL A 34 -3.36 -25.59 31.88
CA VAL A 34 -2.37 -24.89 31.04
C VAL A 34 -2.68 -25.05 29.55
N ARG A 35 -3.12 -26.24 29.11
CA ARG A 35 -3.53 -26.46 27.71
C ARG A 35 -4.78 -25.68 27.35
N TYR A 36 -5.77 -25.63 28.25
CA TYR A 36 -6.99 -24.87 28.05
C TYR A 36 -6.72 -23.36 27.95
N GLU A 37 -5.90 -22.82 28.87
CA GLU A 37 -5.48 -21.41 28.85
C GLU A 37 -4.72 -21.08 27.57
N ARG A 38 -3.73 -21.89 27.18
CA ARG A 38 -3.00 -21.68 25.91
C ARG A 38 -3.93 -21.64 24.70
N GLN A 39 -4.89 -22.56 24.60
CA GLN A 39 -5.82 -22.59 23.47
C GLN A 39 -6.74 -21.37 23.47
N ARG A 40 -7.24 -20.98 24.65
CA ARG A 40 -8.06 -19.77 24.80
C ARG A 40 -7.28 -18.54 24.39
N ASP A 41 -6.03 -18.39 24.84
CA ASP A 41 -5.18 -17.25 24.53
C ASP A 41 -4.89 -17.19 23.04
N LEU A 42 -4.54 -18.31 22.39
CA LEU A 42 -4.34 -18.37 20.93
C LEU A 42 -5.59 -17.92 20.17
N ASN A 43 -6.78 -18.37 20.60
CA ASN A 43 -8.03 -17.95 19.99
C ASN A 43 -8.27 -16.45 20.18
N THR A 44 -8.02 -15.92 21.38
CA THR A 44 -8.13 -14.48 21.66
C THR A 44 -7.15 -13.68 20.79
N TRP A 45 -5.89 -14.11 20.68
CA TRP A 45 -4.91 -13.48 19.81
C TRP A 45 -5.32 -13.51 18.34
N GLN A 46 -5.83 -14.64 17.86
CA GLN A 46 -6.30 -14.76 16.48
C GLN A 46 -7.44 -13.78 16.19
N ILE A 47 -8.40 -13.64 17.12
CA ILE A 47 -9.50 -12.68 16.99
C ILE A 47 -8.96 -11.24 16.98
N THR A 48 -8.08 -10.90 17.93
CA THR A 48 -7.50 -9.56 18.04
C THR A 48 -6.69 -9.19 16.79
N LEU A 49 -5.83 -10.10 16.31
CA LEU A 49 -5.01 -9.89 15.12
C LEU A 49 -5.87 -9.77 13.85
N ASN A 50 -6.95 -10.55 13.72
CA ASN A 50 -7.88 -10.43 12.61
C ASN A 50 -8.58 -9.07 12.60
N VAL A 51 -9.10 -8.64 13.76
CA VAL A 51 -9.74 -7.32 13.89
C VAL A 51 -8.75 -6.19 13.58
N MET A 52 -7.51 -6.32 14.05
CA MET A 52 -6.46 -5.36 13.75
C MET A 52 -6.15 -5.33 12.25
N ALA A 53 -5.96 -6.49 11.61
CA ALA A 53 -5.71 -6.59 10.17
C ALA A 53 -6.85 -5.97 9.35
N ASP A 54 -8.11 -6.21 9.73
CA ASP A 54 -9.29 -5.63 9.08
C ASP A 54 -9.35 -4.11 9.23
N ASN A 55 -9.09 -3.59 10.44
CA ASN A 55 -9.03 -2.16 10.70
C ASN A 55 -7.93 -1.48 9.87
N ARG A 56 -6.73 -2.09 9.80
CA ARG A 56 -5.62 -1.59 8.98
C ARG A 56 -5.98 -1.63 7.49
N ALA A 57 -6.57 -2.72 7.02
CA ALA A 57 -7.01 -2.84 5.64
C ALA A 57 -8.09 -1.78 5.30
N ALA A 58 -9.02 -1.49 6.21
CA ALA A 58 -10.01 -0.44 6.04
C ALA A 58 -9.38 0.96 5.93
N GLN A 59 -8.44 1.30 6.81
CA GLN A 59 -7.70 2.57 6.77
C GLN A 59 -6.95 2.75 5.44
N LEU A 60 -6.26 1.69 4.97
CA LEU A 60 -5.55 1.73 3.69
C LEU A 60 -6.48 1.87 2.50
N ARG A 61 -7.63 1.16 2.50
CA ARG A 61 -8.65 1.31 1.44
C ARG A 61 -9.22 2.72 1.41
N GLN A 62 -9.53 3.29 2.56
CA GLN A 62 -10.02 4.67 2.68
C GLN A 62 -8.99 5.67 2.13
N TRP A 63 -7.73 5.52 2.54
CA TRP A 63 -6.64 6.37 2.06
C TRP A 63 -6.44 6.25 0.54
N ALA A 64 -6.43 5.04 -0.01
CA ALA A 64 -6.30 4.82 -1.44
C ALA A 64 -7.50 5.40 -2.21
N GLY A 65 -8.71 5.22 -1.69
CA GLY A 65 -9.93 5.82 -2.22
C GLY A 65 -9.86 7.35 -2.27
N ALA A 66 -9.34 7.99 -1.22
CA ALA A 66 -9.13 9.42 -1.19
C ALA A 66 -8.15 9.90 -2.28
N GLN A 67 -7.09 9.14 -2.59
CA GLN A 67 -6.17 9.50 -3.68
C GLN A 67 -6.86 9.40 -5.05
N PHE A 68 -7.66 8.36 -5.28
CA PHE A 68 -8.44 8.25 -6.50
C PHE A 68 -9.49 9.36 -6.62
N ALA A 69 -10.15 9.74 -5.54
CA ALA A 69 -11.14 10.82 -5.56
C ALA A 69 -10.54 12.14 -6.09
N LYS A 70 -9.35 12.51 -5.59
CA LYS A 70 -8.62 13.70 -6.04
C LYS A 70 -8.25 13.63 -7.53
N LEU A 71 -7.73 12.48 -7.98
CA LEU A 71 -7.38 12.29 -9.39
C LEU A 71 -8.61 12.25 -10.30
N ASN A 72 -9.73 11.71 -9.82
CA ASN A 72 -10.99 11.68 -10.55
C ASN A 72 -11.58 13.08 -10.71
N GLU A 73 -11.50 13.94 -9.69
CA GLU A 73 -11.87 15.35 -9.79
C GLU A 73 -11.06 16.06 -10.88
N LEU A 74 -9.75 15.87 -10.90
CA LEU A 74 -8.88 16.42 -11.94
C LEU A 74 -9.19 15.83 -13.32
N ALA A 75 -9.43 14.51 -13.42
CA ALA A 75 -9.78 13.84 -14.68
C ALA A 75 -11.13 14.28 -15.25
N ALA A 76 -12.07 14.64 -14.37
CA ALA A 76 -13.41 15.13 -14.70
C ALA A 76 -13.44 16.64 -15.01
N ASN A 77 -12.31 17.34 -14.85
CA ASN A 77 -12.22 18.76 -15.17
C ASN A 77 -12.40 19.01 -16.68
N GLY A 78 -13.45 19.75 -17.06
CA GLY A 78 -13.78 20.00 -18.47
C GLY A 78 -12.67 20.71 -19.25
N SER A 79 -11.96 21.66 -18.61
CA SER A 79 -10.83 22.35 -19.24
C SER A 79 -9.67 21.40 -19.52
N LEU A 80 -9.35 20.50 -18.57
CA LEU A 80 -8.33 19.48 -18.75
C LEU A 80 -8.68 18.56 -19.93
N GLN A 81 -9.92 18.08 -19.99
CA GLN A 81 -10.39 17.19 -21.06
C GLN A 81 -10.33 17.88 -22.42
N LEU A 82 -10.84 19.11 -22.53
CA LEU A 82 -10.86 19.89 -23.76
C LEU A 82 -9.46 20.18 -24.29
N TYR A 83 -8.57 20.67 -23.42
CA TYR A 83 -7.20 21.01 -23.82
C TYR A 83 -6.38 19.78 -24.18
N THR A 84 -6.57 18.67 -23.48
CA THR A 84 -5.94 17.39 -23.83
C THR A 84 -6.41 16.92 -25.20
N GLN A 85 -7.73 16.95 -25.46
CA GLN A 85 -8.30 16.54 -26.74
C GLN A 85 -7.80 17.41 -27.90
N ASN A 86 -7.71 18.73 -27.71
CA ASN A 86 -7.20 19.66 -28.72
C ASN A 86 -5.72 19.44 -29.03
N LEU A 87 -4.89 19.15 -28.01
CA LEU A 87 -3.48 18.82 -28.21
C LEU A 87 -3.29 17.54 -29.01
N LEU A 88 -4.09 16.50 -28.74
CA LEU A 88 -3.98 15.21 -29.43
C LEU A 88 -4.49 15.25 -30.87
N ARG A 89 -5.39 16.17 -31.23
CA ARG A 89 -5.88 16.37 -32.60
C ARG A 89 -4.94 17.22 -33.47
N ARG A 90 -3.96 17.89 -32.86
CA ARG A 90 -3.07 18.81 -33.59
C ARG A 90 -2.09 18.02 -34.48
N PRO A 91 -1.93 18.39 -35.76
CA PRO A 91 -0.94 17.75 -36.63
C PRO A 91 0.49 18.04 -36.15
N LYS A 92 1.37 17.02 -36.21
CA LYS A 92 2.77 17.09 -35.76
C LYS A 92 3.64 18.12 -36.52
N THR A 93 3.14 18.67 -37.63
CA THR A 93 3.86 19.59 -38.53
C THR A 93 3.82 21.05 -38.08
N THR A 94 2.98 21.44 -37.12
CA THR A 94 2.93 22.83 -36.63
C THR A 94 4.08 23.11 -35.65
N SER A 95 5.25 23.42 -36.19
CA SER A 95 6.50 23.62 -35.42
C SER A 95 6.70 25.08 -35.02
N GLY A 96 7.11 25.32 -33.76
CA GLY A 96 7.78 26.55 -33.34
C GLY A 96 7.38 27.11 -31.98
N MET A 97 6.09 27.12 -31.65
CA MET A 97 5.58 27.75 -30.42
C MET A 97 4.85 26.75 -29.53
N GLU A 98 5.19 26.75 -28.23
CA GLU A 98 4.48 25.96 -27.24
C GLU A 98 2.99 26.32 -27.24
N PRO A 99 2.06 25.35 -27.39
CA PRO A 99 0.64 25.63 -27.33
C PRO A 99 0.27 26.22 -25.96
N ALA A 100 -0.51 27.31 -25.92
CA ALA A 100 -1.02 27.87 -24.67
C ALA A 100 -1.76 26.82 -23.80
N GLN A 101 -2.39 25.84 -24.45
CA GLN A 101 -3.04 24.69 -23.81
C GLN A 101 -2.06 23.86 -22.96
N LEU A 102 -0.82 23.68 -23.43
CA LEU A 102 0.19 22.91 -22.70
C LEU A 102 0.67 23.64 -21.45
N SER A 103 0.86 24.96 -21.55
CA SER A 103 1.21 25.81 -20.40
C SER A 103 0.12 25.79 -19.33
N TYR A 104 -1.15 25.88 -19.73
CA TYR A 104 -2.28 25.73 -18.80
C TYR A 104 -2.27 24.35 -18.12
N LEU A 105 -2.14 23.25 -18.88
CA LEU A 105 -2.14 21.90 -18.32
C LEU A 105 -0.98 21.68 -17.34
N ARG A 106 0.22 22.21 -17.65
CA ARG A 106 1.38 22.22 -16.74
C ARG A 106 1.07 22.92 -15.43
N ASN A 107 0.50 24.12 -15.49
CA ASN A 107 0.17 24.87 -14.29
C ASN A 107 -0.91 24.18 -13.46
N LEU A 108 -1.98 23.71 -14.11
CA LEU A 108 -3.05 22.98 -13.44
C LEU A 108 -2.52 21.75 -12.70
N ILE A 109 -1.76 20.89 -13.39
CA ILE A 109 -1.22 19.66 -12.80
C ILE A 109 -0.21 19.95 -11.69
N ARG A 110 0.61 20.99 -11.83
CA ARG A 110 1.52 21.45 -10.77
C ARG A 110 0.76 21.89 -9.52
N VAL A 111 -0.22 22.78 -9.67
CA VAL A 111 -1.02 23.28 -8.54
C VAL A 111 -1.80 22.14 -7.87
N THR A 112 -2.38 21.24 -8.66
CA THR A 112 -3.06 20.06 -8.12
C THR A 112 -2.08 19.16 -7.36
N ALA A 113 -0.88 18.92 -7.90
CA ALA A 113 0.11 18.08 -7.23
C ALA A 113 0.57 18.68 -5.88
N GLU A 114 0.83 19.98 -5.83
CA GLU A 114 1.20 20.70 -4.60
C GLU A 114 0.08 20.61 -3.57
N ARG A 115 -1.17 20.89 -3.97
CA ARG A 115 -2.34 20.86 -3.08
C ARG A 115 -2.66 19.46 -2.54
N ASP A 116 -2.57 18.45 -3.41
CA ASP A 116 -3.08 17.10 -3.13
C ASP A 116 -1.99 16.13 -2.65
N GLY A 117 -0.76 16.63 -2.53
CA GLY A 117 0.42 15.92 -2.03
C GLY A 117 1.00 14.93 -3.04
N PHE A 118 0.84 15.18 -4.33
CA PHE A 118 1.56 14.50 -5.41
C PHE A 118 2.80 15.29 -5.87
N ALA A 119 3.18 16.32 -5.13
CA ALA A 119 4.43 17.04 -5.33
C ALA A 119 5.52 16.49 -4.41
N ASP A 120 6.75 16.55 -4.90
CA ASP A 120 7.94 16.35 -4.08
C ASP A 120 8.08 17.51 -3.09
N ASN A 121 7.92 17.21 -1.80
CA ASN A 121 8.06 18.16 -0.71
C ASN A 121 9.44 18.11 -0.04
N SER A 122 10.44 17.47 -0.67
CA SER A 122 11.82 17.41 -0.18
C SER A 122 12.43 18.82 -0.22
N GLN A 123 12.17 19.60 0.82
CA GLN A 123 12.86 20.85 1.12
C GLN A 123 14.30 20.60 1.64
N THR A 124 14.76 19.35 1.66
CA THR A 124 16.07 18.90 2.16
C THR A 124 17.11 18.64 1.06
N GLY A 125 16.95 19.25 -0.12
CA GLY A 125 18.07 19.41 -1.04
C GLY A 125 18.93 20.62 -0.64
N PRO A 126 20.27 20.52 -0.56
CA PRO A 126 21.11 21.69 -0.29
C PRO A 126 20.75 22.84 -1.24
N LEU A 127 20.66 24.08 -0.74
CA LEU A 127 20.53 25.32 -1.55
C LEU A 127 21.74 25.59 -2.46
N VAL A 128 22.57 24.58 -2.73
CA VAL A 128 23.83 24.69 -3.45
C VAL A 128 23.62 24.12 -4.85
N PRO A 129 24.00 24.84 -5.92
CA PRO A 129 24.00 24.32 -7.28
C PRO A 129 25.18 23.34 -7.45
N ALA A 130 25.12 22.21 -6.76
CA ALA A 130 25.96 21.06 -7.05
C ALA A 130 25.18 20.16 -8.02
N ASN A 131 25.88 19.58 -8.99
CA ASN A 131 25.37 18.60 -9.96
C ASN A 131 24.97 17.27 -9.29
N ILE A 132 24.11 17.33 -8.27
CA ILE A 132 23.50 16.18 -7.61
C ILE A 132 22.23 15.83 -8.38
N ALA A 133 22.09 14.56 -8.73
CA ALA A 133 20.92 14.05 -9.41
C ALA A 133 19.67 14.40 -8.57
N PHE A 134 18.74 15.14 -9.17
CA PHE A 134 17.47 15.46 -8.54
C PHE A 134 16.70 14.15 -8.26
N GLU A 135 16.51 13.82 -6.99
CA GLU A 135 15.91 12.55 -6.58
C GLU A 135 14.38 12.64 -6.58
N ALA A 136 13.78 12.25 -7.70
CA ALA A 136 12.34 12.25 -7.91
C ALA A 136 11.59 11.27 -6.97
N ASN A 137 10.83 11.79 -6.00
CA ASN A 137 10.15 11.00 -4.96
C ASN A 137 8.60 11.03 -4.99
N ALA A 138 7.99 11.90 -5.80
CA ALA A 138 6.53 12.04 -5.94
C ALA A 138 6.23 12.91 -7.16
N GLY A 139 5.13 12.63 -7.86
CA GLY A 139 4.80 13.41 -9.04
C GLY A 139 3.42 13.15 -9.59
N LEU A 140 2.96 14.06 -10.44
CA LEU A 140 1.74 13.92 -11.22
C LEU A 140 2.07 14.10 -12.70
N SER A 141 1.61 13.18 -13.53
CA SER A 141 1.80 13.25 -14.98
C SER A 141 0.51 12.96 -15.72
N LEU A 142 0.30 13.69 -16.83
CA LEU A 142 -0.75 13.41 -17.80
C LEU A 142 -0.12 12.74 -19.01
N ILE A 143 -0.60 11.53 -19.31
CA ILE A 143 0.04 10.64 -20.28
C ILE A 143 -0.98 10.24 -21.34
N GLY A 144 -0.67 10.52 -22.59
CA GLY A 144 -1.50 10.19 -23.74
C GLY A 144 -1.30 8.75 -24.25
N PRO A 145 -1.94 8.42 -25.38
CA PRO A 145 -1.77 7.13 -26.06
C PRO A 145 -0.32 6.80 -26.37
N GLY A 146 0.04 5.51 -26.32
CA GLY A 146 1.42 5.05 -26.50
C GLY A 146 2.36 5.36 -25.33
N ALA A 147 1.82 5.73 -24.17
CA ALA A 147 2.58 6.19 -22.99
C ALA A 147 3.41 7.46 -23.28
N ALA A 148 2.93 8.31 -24.19
CA ALA A 148 3.52 9.61 -24.49
C ALA A 148 3.21 10.61 -23.37
N VAL A 149 4.24 11.19 -22.75
CA VAL A 149 4.06 12.20 -21.71
C VAL A 149 3.57 13.50 -22.35
N ILE A 150 2.39 13.97 -21.94
CA ILE A 150 1.86 15.28 -22.36
C ILE A 150 2.46 16.35 -21.44
N THR A 151 2.37 16.12 -20.13
CA THR A 151 2.94 17.02 -19.13
C THR A 151 3.23 16.27 -17.83
N THR A 152 4.12 16.81 -17.02
CA THR A 152 4.56 16.22 -15.76
C THR A 152 4.98 17.31 -14.78
N THR A 153 4.79 17.07 -13.49
CA THR A 153 5.36 17.90 -12.45
C THR A 153 6.85 17.65 -12.27
N ARG A 154 7.52 18.61 -11.62
CA ARG A 154 8.82 18.39 -10.97
C ARG A 154 8.64 17.31 -9.89
N GLY A 155 9.62 16.43 -9.73
CA GLY A 155 9.52 15.29 -8.80
C GLY A 155 9.04 13.98 -9.44
N MET A 156 8.46 14.01 -10.64
CA MET A 156 7.99 12.79 -11.30
C MET A 156 9.18 11.93 -11.78
N PRO A 157 9.34 10.69 -11.30
CA PRO A 157 10.37 9.79 -11.79
C PRO A 157 10.11 9.33 -13.23
N ALA A 158 11.16 8.88 -13.90
CA ALA A 158 11.05 8.31 -15.24
C ALA A 158 10.11 7.10 -15.27
N LEU A 159 9.27 7.02 -16.30
CA LEU A 159 8.36 5.89 -16.48
C LEU A 159 9.11 4.60 -16.80
N ASN A 160 9.09 3.65 -15.87
CA ASN A 160 9.55 2.29 -16.12
C ASN A 160 8.57 1.52 -17.04
N ASN A 161 9.02 0.37 -17.55
CA ASN A 161 8.21 -0.44 -18.48
C ASN A 161 6.89 -0.91 -17.87
N GLY A 162 6.88 -1.26 -16.59
CA GLY A 162 5.67 -1.71 -15.89
C GLY A 162 4.61 -0.61 -15.81
N LEU A 163 5.01 0.63 -15.52
CA LEU A 163 4.10 1.78 -15.46
C LEU A 163 3.58 2.15 -16.85
N ARG A 164 4.41 2.10 -17.90
CA ARG A 164 3.96 2.29 -19.29
C ARG A 164 2.91 1.25 -19.69
N GLN A 165 3.14 -0.03 -19.36
CA GLN A 165 2.17 -1.09 -19.60
C GLN A 165 0.87 -0.87 -18.82
N ALA A 166 0.96 -0.41 -17.57
CA ALA A 166 -0.21 -0.08 -16.76
C ALA A 166 -1.01 1.07 -17.38
N VAL A 167 -0.36 2.12 -17.88
CA VAL A 167 -1.01 3.20 -18.64
C VAL A 167 -1.75 2.63 -19.86
N THR A 168 -1.11 1.78 -20.66
CA THR A 168 -1.76 1.13 -21.81
C THR A 168 -2.99 0.31 -21.40
N LYS A 169 -2.92 -0.41 -20.26
CA LYS A 169 -4.06 -1.17 -19.73
C LYS A 169 -5.22 -0.26 -19.30
N VAL A 170 -4.92 0.89 -18.69
CA VAL A 170 -5.95 1.87 -18.30
C VAL A 170 -6.61 2.49 -19.53
N ILE A 171 -5.83 2.85 -20.55
CA ILE A 171 -6.37 3.36 -21.82
C ILE A 171 -7.32 2.36 -22.46
N LYS A 172 -6.94 1.07 -22.50
CA LYS A 172 -7.77 0.01 -23.09
C LYS A 172 -9.03 -0.30 -22.28
N SER A 173 -8.92 -0.30 -20.95
CA SER A 173 -10.02 -0.71 -20.08
C SER A 173 -10.97 0.42 -19.67
N GLY A 174 -10.51 1.67 -19.71
CA GLY A 174 -11.25 2.81 -19.18
C GLY A 174 -11.47 2.75 -17.66
N ARG A 175 -10.69 1.93 -16.93
CA ARG A 175 -10.84 1.75 -15.49
C ARG A 175 -9.61 2.27 -14.76
N GLN A 176 -9.84 2.96 -13.64
CA GLN A 176 -8.77 3.35 -12.73
C GLN A 176 -8.01 2.11 -12.21
N ARG A 177 -6.72 2.29 -11.91
CA ARG A 177 -5.85 1.20 -11.46
C ARG A 177 -4.91 1.67 -10.37
N LEU A 178 -4.83 0.89 -9.29
CA LEU A 178 -3.73 0.97 -8.34
C LEU A 178 -2.55 0.20 -8.95
N TYR A 179 -1.46 0.90 -9.25
CA TYR A 179 -0.22 0.25 -9.67
C TYR A 179 0.44 -0.52 -8.51
N GLY A 180 0.25 -0.01 -7.30
CA GLY A 180 0.81 -0.55 -6.07
C GLY A 180 2.18 0.03 -5.75
N VAL A 181 2.85 -0.56 -4.77
CA VAL A 181 4.16 -0.13 -4.27
C VAL A 181 5.29 -0.63 -5.19
N PHE A 182 6.23 0.23 -5.56
CA PHE A 182 7.37 -0.13 -6.40
C PHE A 182 8.58 0.74 -6.10
N LYS A 183 9.77 0.24 -6.43
CA LYS A 183 11.02 1.01 -6.34
C LYS A 183 11.21 1.81 -7.63
N SER A 184 11.44 3.11 -7.52
CA SER A 184 11.82 3.97 -8.64
C SER A 184 13.28 3.74 -9.02
N ASN A 185 13.70 4.22 -10.19
CA ASN A 185 15.12 4.16 -10.59
C ASN A 185 16.04 4.93 -9.64
N GLY A 186 15.50 5.93 -8.92
CA GLY A 186 16.22 6.68 -7.88
C GLY A 186 16.22 5.98 -6.52
N GLY A 187 15.73 4.75 -6.42
CA GLY A 187 15.74 3.97 -5.18
C GLY A 187 14.58 4.24 -4.22
N HIS A 188 13.80 5.32 -4.42
CA HIS A 188 12.62 5.60 -3.60
C HIS A 188 11.50 4.59 -3.80
N VAL A 189 10.76 4.35 -2.73
CA VAL A 189 9.63 3.42 -2.70
C VAL A 189 8.36 4.23 -2.88
N LEU A 190 7.69 4.03 -4.01
CA LEU A 190 6.55 4.83 -4.44
C LEU A 190 5.30 3.98 -4.55
N VAL A 191 4.15 4.63 -4.45
CA VAL A 191 2.84 4.04 -4.71
C VAL A 191 2.15 4.80 -5.83
N GLY A 192 1.71 4.06 -6.86
CA GLY A 192 1.17 4.64 -8.09
C GLY A 192 -0.34 4.48 -8.27
N PHE A 193 -0.99 5.54 -8.71
CA PHE A 193 -2.42 5.63 -8.99
C PHE A 193 -2.62 6.07 -10.44
N LEU A 194 -3.46 5.35 -11.17
CA LEU A 194 -3.76 5.66 -12.57
C LEU A 194 -5.25 5.90 -12.74
N THR A 195 -5.60 7.05 -13.29
CA THR A 195 -6.99 7.46 -13.54
C THR A 195 -7.20 7.83 -15.01
N PRO A 196 -8.17 7.23 -15.71
CA PRO A 196 -8.47 7.57 -17.10
C PRO A 196 -9.09 8.95 -17.23
N VAL A 197 -8.67 9.69 -18.25
CA VAL A 197 -9.27 10.96 -18.69
C VAL A 197 -10.07 10.67 -19.94
N PHE A 198 -11.37 10.98 -19.92
CA PHE A 198 -12.28 10.73 -21.04
C PHE A 198 -12.43 11.96 -21.94
N ALA A 199 -12.72 11.73 -23.22
CA ALA A 199 -13.15 12.79 -24.13
C ALA A 199 -14.50 13.37 -23.69
N LEU A 200 -14.67 14.70 -23.81
CA LEU A 200 -15.93 15.39 -23.49
C LEU A 200 -17.10 14.90 -24.36
N GLN A 201 -16.86 14.75 -25.66
CA GLN A 201 -17.84 14.31 -26.65
C GLN A 201 -17.13 13.51 -27.76
N MET A 202 -17.76 12.41 -28.14
CA MET A 202 -17.38 11.61 -29.32
C MET A 202 -18.51 11.66 -30.34
N PRO A 203 -18.18 11.78 -31.65
CA PRO A 203 -19.19 11.73 -32.72
C PRO A 203 -20.06 10.46 -32.68
N SER A 204 -19.52 9.37 -32.15
CA SER A 204 -20.15 8.05 -32.07
C SER A 204 -20.79 7.71 -30.72
N GLY A 205 -20.92 8.68 -29.80
CA GLY A 205 -21.58 8.47 -28.49
C GLY A 205 -20.83 7.60 -27.47
N GLY A 206 -19.64 7.09 -27.80
CA GLY A 206 -18.82 6.25 -26.91
C GLY A 206 -17.93 7.06 -25.96
N LYS A 207 -17.52 6.44 -24.83
CA LYS A 207 -16.49 6.98 -23.92
C LYS A 207 -15.09 6.56 -24.38
N GLN A 208 -14.32 7.48 -24.96
CA GLN A 208 -12.92 7.23 -25.30
C GLN A 208 -12.00 7.78 -24.22
N VAL A 209 -11.05 6.96 -23.77
CA VAL A 209 -9.93 7.43 -22.95
C VAL A 209 -8.93 8.16 -23.84
N ILE A 210 -8.70 9.44 -23.57
CA ILE A 210 -7.77 10.29 -24.32
C ILE A 210 -6.42 10.43 -23.62
N ALA A 211 -6.37 10.26 -22.30
CA ALA A 211 -5.15 10.29 -21.51
C ALA A 211 -5.34 9.53 -20.19
N VAL A 212 -4.26 9.39 -19.43
CA VAL A 212 -4.24 8.82 -18.09
C VAL A 212 -3.48 9.78 -17.18
N LEU A 213 -4.11 10.16 -16.07
CA LEU A 213 -3.41 10.79 -14.97
C LEU A 213 -2.67 9.72 -14.17
N VAL A 214 -1.37 9.90 -14.01
CA VAL A 214 -0.50 9.04 -13.21
C VAL A 214 -0.01 9.85 -12.02
N GLY A 215 -0.56 9.55 -10.84
CA GLY A 215 -0.14 10.12 -9.57
C GLY A 215 0.78 9.15 -8.83
N LEU A 216 1.97 9.61 -8.45
CA LEU A 216 2.94 8.87 -7.66
C LEU A 216 3.15 9.58 -6.32
N LYS A 217 3.10 8.82 -5.24
CA LYS A 217 3.40 9.31 -3.88
C LYS A 217 4.54 8.52 -3.26
N ASN A 218 5.33 9.19 -2.42
CA ASN A 218 6.30 8.52 -1.57
C ASN A 218 5.58 7.60 -0.57
N ALA A 219 5.82 6.30 -0.64
CA ALA A 219 5.15 5.32 0.22
C ALA A 219 5.63 5.44 1.68
N ALA A 220 6.89 5.82 1.91
CA ALA A 220 7.44 6.00 3.25
C ALA A 220 6.80 7.18 3.99
N GLU A 221 6.46 8.24 3.28
CA GLU A 221 5.84 9.44 3.87
C GLU A 221 4.31 9.34 4.00
N SER A 222 3.66 8.56 3.13
CA SER A 222 2.20 8.62 2.98
C SER A 222 1.45 7.31 3.21
N LEU A 223 2.08 6.16 2.97
CA LEU A 223 1.43 4.84 3.07
C LEU A 223 1.88 4.08 4.31
N PHE A 224 3.18 3.94 4.53
CA PHE A 224 3.71 3.15 5.66
C PHE A 224 3.34 3.72 7.04
N PRO A 225 3.22 5.04 7.25
CA PRO A 225 2.73 5.58 8.51
C PRO A 225 1.32 5.08 8.84
N LEU A 226 0.50 4.67 7.86
CA LEU A 226 -0.84 4.12 8.10
C LEU A 226 -0.81 2.72 8.74
N LEU A 227 0.31 2.02 8.64
CA LEU A 227 0.50 0.70 9.26
C LEU A 227 0.72 0.82 10.77
N THR A 228 1.28 1.96 11.20
CA THR A 228 1.60 2.25 12.61
C THR A 228 0.62 3.22 13.27
N SER A 229 -0.04 4.09 12.50
CA SER A 229 -0.93 5.13 13.06
C SER A 229 -2.26 4.55 13.55
N GLY A 230 -2.37 4.33 14.85
CA GLY A 230 -3.53 3.79 15.55
C GLY A 230 -3.10 3.23 16.89
N SER A 231 -4.02 3.08 17.84
CA SER A 231 -3.74 2.56 19.17
C SER A 231 -2.99 1.23 19.06
N VAL A 232 -1.72 1.25 19.47
CA VAL A 232 -0.89 0.05 19.64
C VAL A 232 -1.55 -0.75 20.77
N VAL A 233 -2.03 -1.97 20.49
CA VAL A 233 -2.63 -2.82 21.51
C VAL A 233 -1.52 -3.43 22.36
N THR A 234 -0.39 -3.79 21.73
CA THR A 234 0.84 -4.23 22.39
C THR A 234 2.12 -3.75 21.71
N HIS A 235 3.22 -3.67 22.46
CA HIS A 235 4.55 -3.33 21.95
C HIS A 235 5.07 -4.24 20.81
N SER A 236 4.48 -5.43 20.64
CA SER A 236 4.85 -6.40 19.59
C SER A 236 3.92 -6.41 18.38
N ASP A 237 2.92 -5.53 18.33
CA ASP A 237 1.99 -5.50 17.21
C ASP A 237 2.69 -4.99 15.94
N GLU A 238 2.72 -5.82 14.90
CA GLU A 238 3.28 -5.47 13.60
C GLU A 238 2.21 -5.62 12.51
N ALA A 239 2.06 -4.58 11.68
CA ALA A 239 1.17 -4.61 10.52
C ALA A 239 2.02 -4.47 9.24
N LEU A 240 1.94 -5.47 8.37
CA LEU A 240 2.75 -5.55 7.16
C LEU A 240 1.88 -5.50 5.90
N LEU A 241 2.45 -4.93 4.84
CA LEU A 241 1.89 -5.06 3.51
C LEU A 241 2.62 -6.14 2.74
N ILE A 242 1.84 -7.03 2.14
CA ILE A 242 2.34 -8.11 1.31
C ILE A 242 1.73 -8.02 -0.08
N ARG A 243 2.51 -8.43 -1.08
CA ARG A 243 2.06 -8.68 -2.44
C ARG A 243 2.20 -10.17 -2.72
N ARG A 244 1.08 -10.80 -3.06
CA ARG A 244 1.08 -12.18 -3.55
C ARG A 244 1.22 -12.21 -5.07
N ASN A 245 2.26 -12.89 -5.56
CA ASN A 245 2.50 -13.17 -6.97
C ASN A 245 2.53 -14.68 -7.17
N GLY A 246 1.36 -15.29 -7.40
CA GLY A 246 1.21 -16.75 -7.41
C GLY A 246 1.48 -17.34 -6.02
N ASP A 247 2.52 -18.18 -5.91
CA ASP A 247 2.96 -18.79 -4.65
C ASP A 247 4.01 -17.96 -3.91
N LEU A 248 4.52 -16.90 -4.53
CA LEU A 248 5.49 -16.00 -3.91
C LEU A 248 4.78 -14.88 -3.15
N VAL A 249 5.27 -14.57 -1.96
CA VAL A 249 4.85 -13.44 -1.14
C VAL A 249 6.03 -12.48 -1.04
N THR A 250 5.82 -11.24 -1.50
CA THR A 250 6.81 -10.16 -1.40
C THR A 250 6.34 -9.15 -0.35
N TYR A 251 7.22 -8.77 0.56
CA TYR A 251 6.95 -7.71 1.54
C TYR A 251 7.09 -6.35 0.87
N VAL A 252 6.01 -5.56 0.88
CA VAL A 252 5.97 -4.24 0.22
C VAL A 252 6.01 -3.08 1.22
N SER A 253 6.00 -3.37 2.52
CA SER A 253 6.32 -2.44 3.61
C SER A 253 7.67 -2.80 4.25
N PRO A 254 8.33 -1.84 4.94
CA PRO A 254 9.45 -2.16 5.82
C PRO A 254 9.01 -3.16 6.89
N LEU A 255 9.96 -3.96 7.37
CA LEU A 255 9.80 -4.85 8.51
C LEU A 255 10.31 -4.17 9.80
N ALA A 256 9.85 -4.63 10.96
CA ALA A 256 10.27 -4.12 12.26
C ALA A 256 11.77 -4.31 12.53
N ASP A 257 12.42 -5.27 11.86
CA ASP A 257 13.87 -5.49 11.91
C ASP A 257 14.69 -4.48 11.08
N GLY A 258 14.02 -3.55 10.41
CA GLY A 258 14.64 -2.54 9.55
C GLY A 258 14.88 -2.99 8.11
N THR A 259 14.47 -4.22 7.74
CA THR A 259 14.57 -4.69 6.35
C THR A 259 13.74 -3.76 5.43
N PRO A 260 14.35 -3.20 4.37
CA PRO A 260 13.64 -2.35 3.42
C PRO A 260 12.52 -3.08 2.66
N PRO A 261 11.49 -2.35 2.20
CA PRO A 261 10.42 -2.94 1.38
C PRO A 261 10.96 -3.43 0.03
N LEU A 262 10.32 -4.46 -0.52
CA LEU A 262 10.60 -5.06 -1.83
C LEU A 262 11.92 -5.85 -1.93
N GLU A 263 12.54 -6.22 -0.80
CA GLU A 263 13.79 -7.00 -0.78
C GLU A 263 13.57 -8.52 -0.60
N ARG A 264 12.39 -8.95 -0.17
CA ARG A 264 12.00 -10.35 0.04
C ARG A 264 10.62 -10.61 -0.55
#